data_AF-K9R6P0-F1
#
_entry.id   AF-K9R6P0-F1
#
_cell.length_a   1.000
_cell.length_b   1.000
_cell.length_c   1.000
_cell.angle_alpha   90.00
_cell.angle_beta   90.00
_cell.angle_gamma   90.00
#
_symmetry.space_group_name_H-M   'P 1'
#
loop_
_entity.id
_entity.type
_entity.pdbx_description
1 polymer ?
#
loop_
_entity_poly.entity_id
_entity_poly.type
_entity_poly.pdbx_seq_one_letter_code
_entity_poly.pdbx_strand_id
1 'polypeptide(L)' 'MGYEYPGYYLQNYCEDQAVFGVQEVLQNIGYAVGVVDGKFGPATQQAVMNFQANNGLSCDGIVGPNTWASLMSCVGC' A
#
# COMPACT_ATOMS: atom_id res chain seq x y z
N MET A 1 -5.41 -12.07 9.60
CA MET A 1 -3.94 -12.13 9.54
C MET A 1 -3.44 -10.74 9.89
N GLY A 2 -2.74 -10.59 11.03
CA GLY A 2 -2.40 -9.30 11.63
C GLY A 2 -1.09 -8.78 11.09
N TYR A 3 -1.16 -7.87 10.12
CA TYR A 3 0.00 -7.08 9.72
C TYR A 3 0.02 -5.82 10.61
N GLU A 4 0.78 -5.84 11.71
CA GLU A 4 0.94 -4.64 12.54
C GLU A 4 1.76 -3.59 11.77
N TYR A 5 1.33 -2.33 11.84
CA TYR A 5 2.05 -1.24 11.18
C TYR A 5 3.45 -1.12 11.80
N PRO A 6 4.53 -1.21 11.00
CA PRO A 6 5.88 -1.35 11.56
C PRO A 6 6.45 -0.04 12.14
N GLY A 7 5.66 1.03 12.17
CA GLY A 7 6.03 2.30 12.80
C GLY A 7 6.88 3.23 11.93
N TYR A 8 7.11 2.87 10.66
CA TYR A 8 7.82 3.70 9.68
C TYR A 8 7.07 3.79 8.35
N TYR A 9 7.33 4.86 7.60
CA TYR A 9 6.77 5.08 6.28
C TYR A 9 7.39 4.11 5.26
N LEU A 10 6.55 3.39 4.50
CA LEU A 10 7.05 2.57 3.41
C LEU A 10 7.38 3.50 2.23
N GLN A 11 8.67 3.65 1.94
CA GLN A 11 9.18 4.44 0.83
C GLN A 11 10.41 3.73 0.23
N ASN A 12 10.61 3.88 -1.09
CA ASN A 12 11.71 3.36 -1.92
C ASN A 12 12.81 2.57 -1.19
N TYR A 13 13.01 1.31 -1.61
CA TYR A 13 14.07 0.35 -1.23
C TYR A 13 13.88 -0.54 0.01
N CYS A 14 12.77 -0.47 0.74
CA CYS A 14 12.44 -1.50 1.74
C CYS A 14 11.65 -2.67 1.09
N GLU A 15 12.33 -3.81 0.91
CA GLU A 15 11.68 -5.11 0.70
C GLU A 15 10.99 -5.50 2.01
N ASP A 16 9.69 -5.26 2.10
CA ASP A 16 8.98 -5.41 3.37
C ASP A 16 7.69 -6.23 3.21
N GLN A 17 7.40 -7.08 4.20
CA GLN A 17 6.12 -7.82 4.24
C GLN A 17 4.93 -6.86 4.23
N ALA A 18 5.13 -5.65 4.75
CA ALA A 18 4.12 -4.61 4.70
C ALA A 18 3.79 -4.17 3.25
N VAL A 19 4.82 -4.01 2.40
CA VAL A 19 4.61 -3.68 0.98
C VAL A 19 3.90 -4.81 0.25
N PHE A 20 4.22 -6.06 0.58
CA PHE A 20 3.54 -7.23 0.01
C PHE A 20 2.04 -7.20 0.30
N GLY A 21 1.66 -6.96 1.56
CA GLY A 21 0.26 -6.81 1.93
C GLY A 21 -0.42 -5.66 1.20
N VAL A 22 0.21 -4.49 1.11
CA VAL A 22 -0.33 -3.33 0.37
C VAL A 22 -0.56 -3.67 -1.10
N GLN A 23 0.41 -4.33 -1.74
CA GLN A 23 0.33 -4.72 -3.15
C GLN A 23 -0.80 -5.74 -3.38
N GLU A 24 -0.94 -6.73 -2.50
CA GLU A 24 -2.02 -7.72 -2.58
C GLU A 24 -3.40 -7.04 -2.47
N VAL A 25 -3.56 -6.12 -1.51
CA VAL A 25 -4.80 -5.37 -1.34
C VAL A 25 -5.10 -4.52 -2.56
N LEU A 26 -4.14 -3.70 -2.99
CA LEU A 26 -4.25 -2.84 -4.17
C LEU A 26 -4.60 -3.64 -5.43
N GLN A 27 -4.01 -4.82 -5.61
CA GLN A 27 -4.38 -5.70 -6.71
C GLN A 27 -5.82 -6.21 -6.60
N ASN A 28 -6.24 -6.59 -5.38
CA ASN A 28 -7.60 -7.07 -5.12
C ASN A 28 -8.67 -5.98 -5.32
N ILE A 29 -8.36 -4.73 -4.97
CA ILE A 29 -9.25 -3.58 -5.25
C ILE A 29 -9.14 -3.07 -6.70
N GLY A 30 -8.37 -3.74 -7.57
CA GLY A 30 -8.35 -3.51 -9.02
C GLY A 30 -7.28 -2.52 -9.52
N TYR A 31 -6.27 -2.19 -8.71
CA TYR A 31 -5.19 -1.29 -9.09
C TYR A 31 -3.99 -2.08 -9.63
N ALA A 32 -3.39 -1.58 -10.70
CA ALA A 32 -2.24 -2.20 -11.32
C ALA A 32 -0.95 -1.88 -10.55
N VAL A 33 -0.62 -2.73 -9.56
CA VAL A 33 0.64 -2.63 -8.79
C VAL A 33 1.83 -3.26 -9.50
N GLY A 34 1.60 -4.00 -10.59
CA GLY A 34 2.61 -4.78 -11.28
C GLY A 34 2.80 -6.15 -10.62
N VAL A 35 4.04 -6.46 -10.23
CA VAL A 35 4.38 -7.69 -9.50
C VAL A 35 4.15 -7.45 -8.00
N VAL A 36 3.57 -8.44 -7.32
CA VAL A 36 3.38 -8.46 -5.87
C VAL A 36 4.59 -9.18 -5.26
N ASP A 37 5.72 -8.48 -5.20
CA ASP A 37 6.99 -9.01 -4.71
C ASP A 37 7.46 -8.37 -3.39
N GLY A 38 6.63 -7.53 -2.77
CA GLY A 38 6.99 -6.79 -1.57
C GLY A 38 8.01 -5.67 -1.82
N LYS A 39 8.22 -5.32 -3.09
CA LYS A 39 9.12 -4.23 -3.50
C LYS A 39 8.35 -2.99 -3.87
N PHE A 40 8.73 -1.88 -3.26
CA PHE A 40 8.12 -0.59 -3.55
C PHE A 40 8.68 -0.03 -4.87
N GLY A 41 8.12 -0.48 -6.00
CA GLY A 41 8.47 -0.01 -7.34
C GLY A 41 7.60 1.16 -7.82
N PRO A 42 7.94 1.78 -8.97
CA PRO A 42 7.17 2.91 -9.52
C PRO A 42 5.72 2.54 -9.85
N ALA A 43 5.45 1.30 -10.28
CA ALA A 43 4.09 0.81 -10.52
C ALA A 43 3.26 0.74 -9.23
N THR A 44 3.86 0.21 -8.14
CA THR A 44 3.23 0.18 -6.82
C THR A 44 3.01 1.59 -6.28
N GLN A 45 3.99 2.48 -6.41
CA GLN A 45 3.87 3.87 -6.01
C GLN A 45 2.68 4.55 -6.71
N GLN A 46 2.53 4.36 -8.01
CA GLN A 46 1.43 4.94 -8.77
C GLN A 46 0.06 4.36 -8.37
N ALA A 47 0.00 3.06 -8.08
CA ALA A 47 -1.20 2.44 -7.52
C ALA A 47 -1.56 2.99 -6.13
N VAL A 48 -0.57 3.18 -5.25
CA VAL A 48 -0.76 3.82 -3.94
C VAL A 48 -1.26 5.25 -4.08
N MET A 49 -0.68 6.05 -4.98
CA MET A 49 -1.14 7.42 -5.23
C MET A 49 -2.60 7.46 -5.69
N ASN A 50 -3.00 6.57 -6.60
CA ASN A 50 -4.38 6.49 -7.08
C ASN A 50 -5.34 6.06 -5.95
N PHE A 51 -4.94 5.10 -5.11
CA PHE A 51 -5.72 4.71 -3.94
C PHE A 51 -5.86 5.87 -2.95
N GLN A 52 -4.77 6.59 -2.67
CA GLN A 52 -4.77 7.76 -1.81
C GLN A 52 -5.70 8.85 -2.35
N ALA A 53 -5.63 9.16 -3.65
CA ALA A 53 -6.51 10.12 -4.29
C ALA A 53 -7.99 9.71 -4.18
N ASN A 54 -8.31 8.43 -4.39
CA ASN A 54 -9.68 7.92 -4.27
C ASN A 54 -10.21 7.92 -2.83
N ASN A 55 -9.34 7.81 -1.83
CA ASN A 55 -9.70 7.86 -0.41
C ASN A 55 -9.59 9.27 0.20
N GLY A 56 -9.26 10.30 -0.60
CA GLY A 56 -9.07 11.67 -0.12
C GLY A 56 -7.86 11.86 0.80
N LEU A 57 -6.86 10.97 0.69
CA LEU A 57 -5.59 11.05 1.41
C LEU A 57 -4.56 11.82 0.57
N SER A 58 -3.49 12.30 1.21
CA SER A 58 -2.37 12.92 0.50
C SER A 58 -1.72 11.91 -0.45
N CYS A 59 -1.73 12.22 -1.75
CA CYS A 59 -1.26 11.37 -2.84
C CYS A 59 0.27 11.42 -3.02
N ASP A 60 1.01 11.30 -1.91
CA ASP A 60 2.47 11.34 -1.91
C ASP A 60 3.11 10.02 -2.41
N GLY A 61 2.29 8.97 -2.57
CA GLY A 61 2.76 7.63 -2.94
C GLY A 61 3.55 6.95 -1.82
N ILE A 62 3.37 7.41 -0.58
CA ILE A 62 4.01 6.89 0.63
C ILE A 62 2.95 6.20 1.49
N VAL A 63 3.17 4.96 1.89
CA VAL A 63 2.24 4.27 2.78
C VAL A 63 2.57 4.62 4.23
N GLY A 64 1.88 5.63 4.75
CA GLY A 64 1.88 5.98 6.16
C GLY A 64 0.81 5.20 6.96
N PRO A 65 0.69 5.47 8.27
CA PRO A 65 -0.26 4.77 9.14
C PRO A 65 -1.72 4.99 8.72
N ASN A 66 -2.05 6.17 8.21
CA ASN A 66 -3.40 6.48 7.70
C ASN A 66 -3.73 5.67 6.44
N THR A 67 -2.81 5.63 5.48
CA THR A 67 -2.97 4.82 4.25
C THR A 67 -3.03 3.33 4.59
N TRP A 68 -2.19 2.88 5.53
CA TRP A 68 -2.19 1.52 6.04
C TRP A 68 -3.53 1.14 6.68
N ALA A 69 -4.07 2.00 7.56
CA ALA A 69 -5.36 1.79 8.19
C ALA A 69 -6.50 1.70 7.15
N SER A 70 -6.50 2.57 6.13
CA SER A 70 -7.49 2.50 5.04
C SER A 70 -7.39 1.21 4.24
N LEU A 71 -6.18 0.75 3.92
CA LEU A 71 -5.97 -0.52 3.19
C LEU A 71 -6.44 -1.72 4.04
N MET A 72 -6.03 -1.78 5.30
CA MET A 72 -6.38 -2.86 6.23
C MET A 72 -7.87 -2.86 6.59
N SER A 73 -8.49 -1.67 6.67
CA SER A 73 -9.93 -1.54 6.84
C SER A 73 -10.71 -2.14 5.67
N CYS A 74 -10.11 -2.21 4.47
CA CYS A 74 -10.74 -2.81 3.29
C CYS A 74 -10.55 -4.35 3.23
N VAL A 75 -9.57 -4.91 3.96
CA VAL A 75 -9.31 -6.37 4.06
C VAL A 75 -10.15 -7.05 5.15
N GLY A 76 -10.86 -6.28 5.97
CA GLY A 76 -11.64 -6.77 7.10
C GLY A 76 -13.09 -7.16 6.80
N CYS A 77 -13.50 -7.32 5.54
CA CYS A 77 -14.86 -7.76 5.17
C CYS A 77 -14.90 -9.18 4.60
#